data_AF-A0A9P0YQE4-F1
#
_entry.id   AF-A0A9P0YQE4-F1
#
_cell.length_a   1.000
_cell.length_b   1.000
_cell.length_c   1.000
_cell.angle_alpha   90.00
_cell.angle_beta   90.00
_cell.angle_gamma   90.00
#
_symmetry.space_group_name_H-M   'P 1'
#
loop_
_entity.id
_entity.type
_entity.pdbx_description
1 polymer ?
#
loop_
_entity_poly.entity_id
_entity_poly.type
_entity_poly.pdbx_seq_one_letter_code
_entity_poly.pdbx_strand_id
1 'polypeptide(L)'
;MASSSSTTPSTFGFSSTASTVTPYNYGIEPLNGTNFSTWRESVKLSLGMMDLDQALRMDPPDAPNVESTVEQKRSYEQWERSNRMCLMVIKNSISVAIRGAIPDSENAKTYLEYVEEQFKGTSKAHASTLILKMLTSKYDGVSGIREHIMKMSDMSNKLKSMDMEISEGFLVHFIMTSLPASYGPFKINYNTQKEKWTMSELIAMCVQEEERLKVERPDVAHLTTTNSKKRKGNRQGGGKGNISKVPKIGASVSSGPYCKFCRFKGHYQRECPKFKAWLNKKGIPFNPDIGKKAKSD
;
A
#
# COMPACT_ATOMS: atom_id res chain seq x y z
N MET A 1 -78.31 45.21 26.97
CA MET A 1 -77.19 44.56 27.69
C MET A 1 -77.20 43.08 27.34
N ALA A 2 -76.14 42.59 26.70
CA ALA A 2 -75.62 41.21 26.68
C ALA A 2 -74.84 41.01 25.37
N SER A 3 -73.56 41.35 25.41
CA SER A 3 -72.60 41.12 24.33
C SER A 3 -72.28 39.62 24.23
N SER A 4 -72.40 39.06 23.04
CA SER A 4 -72.06 37.67 22.74
C SER A 4 -70.57 37.59 22.37
N SER A 5 -69.72 37.14 23.29
CA SER A 5 -68.31 36.89 23.04
C SER A 5 -68.09 35.40 22.80
N SER A 6 -67.68 35.04 21.58
CA SER A 6 -67.28 33.70 21.18
C SER A 6 -65.89 33.36 21.72
N THR A 7 -65.78 32.37 22.61
CA THR A 7 -64.51 31.84 23.09
C THR A 7 -64.21 30.51 22.39
N THR A 8 -63.19 30.49 21.54
CA THR A 8 -62.63 29.27 20.93
C THR A 8 -61.84 28.47 21.97
N PRO A 9 -61.85 27.13 21.95
CA PRO A 9 -61.02 26.34 22.84
C PRO A 9 -59.59 26.27 22.31
N SER A 10 -58.63 26.66 23.15
CA SER A 10 -57.19 26.56 22.90
C SER A 10 -56.74 25.10 22.94
N THR A 11 -56.38 24.56 21.78
CA THR A 11 -55.72 23.26 21.63
C THR A 11 -54.30 23.37 22.17
N PHE A 12 -54.01 22.71 23.30
CA PHE A 12 -52.65 22.53 23.79
C PHE A 12 -51.90 21.57 22.85
N GLY A 13 -51.12 22.14 21.93
CA GLY A 13 -50.20 21.37 21.10
C GLY A 13 -49.02 20.89 21.94
N PHE A 14 -48.99 19.61 22.29
CA PHE A 14 -47.76 18.95 22.70
C PHE A 14 -46.86 18.82 21.46
N SER A 15 -45.98 19.79 21.26
CA SER A 15 -44.86 19.67 20.33
C SER A 15 -43.88 18.64 20.88
N SER A 16 -44.10 17.36 20.57
CA SER A 16 -43.07 16.34 20.71
C SER A 16 -41.99 16.64 19.68
N THR A 17 -40.99 17.42 20.08
CA THR A 17 -39.73 17.46 19.34
C THR A 17 -39.12 16.08 19.52
N ALA A 18 -39.29 15.22 18.52
CA ALA A 18 -38.45 14.05 18.38
C ALA A 18 -37.01 14.55 18.34
N SER A 19 -36.29 14.40 19.45
CA SER A 19 -34.85 14.56 19.45
C SER A 19 -34.32 13.50 18.49
N THR A 20 -34.00 13.89 17.26
CA THR A 20 -33.15 13.11 16.39
C THR A 20 -31.87 12.87 17.16
N VAL A 21 -31.75 11.68 17.75
CA VAL A 21 -30.48 11.15 18.22
C VAL A 21 -29.64 11.02 16.96
N THR A 22 -28.89 12.07 16.63
CA THR A 22 -27.81 11.96 15.66
C THR A 22 -26.96 10.78 16.13
N PRO A 23 -26.80 9.73 15.30
CA PRO A 23 -25.92 8.65 15.67
C PRO A 23 -24.59 9.29 15.99
N TYR A 24 -24.09 9.09 17.21
CA TYR A 24 -22.71 9.42 17.56
C TYR A 24 -21.84 8.47 16.72
N ASN A 25 -21.71 8.78 15.43
CA ASN A 25 -20.79 8.10 14.56
C ASN A 25 -19.47 8.83 14.79
N TYR A 26 -18.66 8.27 15.71
CA TYR A 26 -17.38 8.81 16.19
C TYR A 26 -16.29 8.85 15.10
N GLY A 27 -16.65 9.15 13.85
CA GLY A 27 -15.77 9.07 12.69
C GLY A 27 -15.39 7.63 12.30
N ILE A 28 -16.08 6.62 12.85
CA ILE A 28 -15.83 5.22 12.50
C ILE A 28 -16.38 4.99 11.09
N GLU A 29 -15.49 4.72 10.14
CA GLU A 29 -15.90 4.29 8.81
C GLU A 29 -16.69 2.98 8.95
N PRO A 30 -17.93 2.88 8.41
CA PRO A 30 -18.73 1.68 8.58
C PRO A 30 -18.01 0.42 8.08
N LEU A 31 -18.13 -0.67 8.82
CA LEU A 31 -17.60 -1.97 8.39
C LEU A 31 -18.22 -2.33 7.05
N ASN A 32 -17.36 -2.50 6.07
CA ASN A 32 -17.65 -3.02 4.75
C ASN A 32 -16.85 -4.31 4.54
N GLY A 33 -17.10 -4.99 3.41
CA GLY A 33 -16.45 -6.25 3.05
C GLY A 33 -14.91 -6.25 3.08
N THR A 34 -14.26 -5.07 3.11
CA THR A 34 -12.84 -4.90 2.82
C THR A 34 -12.03 -4.17 3.89
N ASN A 35 -12.67 -3.49 4.84
CA ASN A 35 -12.00 -2.62 5.82
C ASN A 35 -12.00 -3.17 7.26
N PHE A 36 -12.21 -4.49 7.45
CA PHE A 36 -12.34 -5.08 8.79
C PHE A 36 -11.22 -4.71 9.78
N SER A 37 -9.97 -4.73 9.32
CA SER A 37 -8.81 -4.43 10.18
C SER A 37 -8.84 -2.98 10.71
N THR A 38 -9.00 -1.99 9.82
CA THR A 38 -9.05 -0.57 10.20
C THR A 38 -10.32 -0.23 10.99
N TRP A 39 -11.45 -0.86 10.64
CA TRP A 39 -12.69 -0.74 11.39
C TRP A 39 -12.54 -1.25 12.83
N ARG A 40 -11.96 -2.45 13.02
CA ARG A 40 -11.78 -3.06 14.35
C ARG A 40 -10.90 -2.18 15.24
N GLU A 41 -9.82 -1.62 14.70
CA GLU A 41 -8.96 -0.68 15.42
C GLU A 41 -9.72 0.59 15.81
N SER A 42 -10.47 1.18 14.88
CA SER A 42 -11.25 2.40 15.11
C SER A 42 -12.33 2.20 16.19
N VAL A 43 -13.00 1.06 16.19
CA VAL A 43 -13.98 0.67 17.21
C VAL A 43 -13.32 0.51 18.57
N LYS A 44 -12.23 -0.26 18.66
CA LYS A 44 -11.49 -0.46 19.93
C LYS A 44 -10.96 0.86 20.49
N LEU A 45 -10.37 1.70 19.64
CA LEU A 45 -9.86 3.02 20.02
C LEU A 45 -10.99 3.91 20.54
N SER A 46 -12.12 3.97 19.84
CA SER A 46 -13.27 4.77 20.26
C SER A 46 -13.81 4.31 21.62
N LEU A 47 -14.04 3.00 21.79
CA LEU A 47 -14.53 2.45 23.05
C LEU A 47 -13.56 2.68 24.21
N GLY A 48 -12.25 2.56 23.96
CA GLY A 48 -11.21 2.84 24.96
C GLY A 48 -11.16 4.32 25.36
N MET A 49 -11.27 5.26 24.41
CA MET A 49 -11.31 6.69 24.72
C MET A 49 -12.53 7.11 25.57
N MET A 50 -13.61 6.32 25.51
CA MET A 50 -14.83 6.56 26.30
C MET A 50 -14.85 5.79 27.62
N ASP A 51 -13.82 5.01 27.93
CA ASP A 51 -13.78 4.08 29.08
C ASP A 51 -14.97 3.09 29.09
N LEU A 52 -15.34 2.61 27.90
CA LEU A 52 -16.46 1.69 27.69
C LEU A 52 -16.00 0.28 27.30
N ASP A 53 -14.70 0.02 27.19
CA ASP A 53 -14.13 -1.22 26.65
C ASP A 53 -13.95 -2.34 27.69
N GLN A 54 -14.37 -2.13 28.93
CA GLN A 54 -14.23 -3.10 30.03
C GLN A 54 -14.80 -4.49 29.67
N ALA A 55 -15.99 -4.56 29.09
CA ALA A 55 -16.64 -5.80 28.68
C ALA A 55 -15.93 -6.52 27.51
N LEU A 56 -15.07 -5.83 26.76
CA LEU A 56 -14.22 -6.46 25.75
C LEU A 56 -12.92 -7.02 26.34
N ARG A 57 -12.46 -6.49 27.49
CA ARG A 57 -11.21 -6.89 28.15
C ARG A 57 -11.42 -7.98 29.21
N MET A 58 -12.55 -7.95 29.91
CA MET A 58 -12.83 -8.82 31.05
C MET A 58 -14.00 -9.74 30.77
N ASP A 59 -13.92 -10.97 31.28
CA ASP A 59 -15.03 -11.91 31.25
C ASP A 59 -16.20 -11.41 32.13
N PRO A 60 -17.45 -11.82 31.82
CA PRO A 60 -18.62 -11.41 32.59
C PRO A 60 -18.45 -11.77 34.07
N PRO A 61 -18.62 -10.82 35.00
CA PRO A 61 -18.67 -11.14 36.42
C PRO A 61 -19.89 -11.99 36.73
N ASP A 62 -19.81 -12.76 37.82
CA ASP A 62 -20.95 -13.54 38.30
C ASP A 62 -22.16 -12.64 38.55
N ALA A 63 -23.34 -13.13 38.17
CA ALA A 63 -24.58 -12.40 38.40
C ALA A 63 -24.77 -12.17 39.91
N PRO A 64 -25.08 -10.94 40.35
CA PRO A 64 -25.22 -10.63 41.75
C PRO A 64 -26.40 -11.40 42.35
N ASN A 65 -26.18 -11.92 43.55
CA ASN A 65 -27.18 -12.62 44.35
C ASN A 65 -27.45 -11.84 45.66
N VAL A 66 -28.26 -12.43 46.55
CA VAL A 66 -28.66 -11.79 47.81
C VAL A 66 -27.46 -11.56 48.74
N GLU A 67 -26.45 -12.42 48.66
CA GLU A 67 -25.22 -12.37 49.47
C GLU A 67 -24.14 -11.45 48.88
N SER A 68 -24.31 -11.00 47.63
CA SER A 68 -23.30 -10.19 46.96
C SER A 68 -23.09 -8.84 47.66
N THR A 69 -21.82 -8.47 47.83
CA THR A 69 -21.43 -7.18 48.41
C THR A 69 -21.84 -6.01 47.51
N VAL A 70 -21.85 -4.80 48.08
CA VAL A 70 -22.13 -3.57 47.32
C VAL A 70 -21.13 -3.40 46.18
N GLU A 71 -19.87 -3.77 46.40
CA GLU A 71 -18.79 -3.71 45.42
C GLU A 71 -19.00 -4.69 44.27
N GLN A 72 -19.43 -5.93 44.56
CA GLN A 72 -19.74 -6.93 43.53
C GLN A 72 -20.94 -6.53 42.68
N LYS A 73 -21.98 -5.94 43.29
CA LYS A 73 -23.14 -5.41 42.55
C LYS A 73 -22.71 -4.27 41.63
N ARG A 74 -21.89 -3.34 42.14
CA ARG A 74 -21.36 -2.21 41.35
C ARG A 74 -20.48 -2.67 40.19
N SER A 75 -19.62 -3.67 40.38
CA SER A 75 -18.76 -4.17 39.31
C SER A 75 -19.57 -4.85 38.20
N TYR A 76 -20.61 -5.62 38.57
CA TYR A 76 -21.54 -6.21 37.61
C TYR A 76 -22.29 -5.13 36.81
N GLU A 77 -22.88 -4.13 37.49
CA GLU A 77 -23.59 -3.04 36.81
C GLU A 77 -22.69 -2.25 35.85
N GLN A 78 -21.45 -1.99 36.25
CA GLN A 78 -20.47 -1.29 35.41
C GLN A 78 -20.09 -2.14 34.19
N TRP A 79 -19.82 -3.43 34.38
CA TRP A 79 -19.54 -4.35 33.28
C TRP A 79 -20.73 -4.45 32.32
N GLU A 80 -21.95 -4.58 32.84
CA GLU A 80 -23.16 -4.70 32.02
C GLU A 80 -23.46 -3.41 31.23
N ARG A 81 -23.22 -2.24 31.85
CA ARG A 81 -23.26 -0.96 31.13
C ARG A 81 -22.24 -0.94 29.99
N SER A 82 -20.99 -1.34 30.26
CA SER A 82 -19.94 -1.41 29.25
C SER A 82 -20.30 -2.37 28.12
N ASN A 83 -20.83 -3.56 28.44
CA ASN A 83 -21.30 -4.58 27.51
C ASN A 83 -22.37 -4.03 26.57
N ARG A 84 -23.44 -3.46 27.13
CA ARG A 84 -24.54 -2.86 26.35
C ARG A 84 -24.06 -1.75 25.43
N MET A 85 -23.19 -0.86 25.92
CA MET A 85 -22.67 0.25 25.12
C MET A 85 -21.74 -0.23 24.00
N CYS A 86 -20.87 -1.21 24.28
CA CYS A 86 -20.03 -1.85 23.26
C CYS A 86 -20.89 -2.47 22.16
N LEU A 87 -21.92 -3.25 22.52
CA LEU A 87 -22.84 -3.84 21.54
C LEU A 87 -23.48 -2.78 20.64
N MET A 88 -23.98 -1.69 21.23
CA MET A 88 -24.60 -0.61 20.46
C MET A 88 -23.62 0.02 19.48
N VAL A 89 -22.39 0.31 19.90
CA VAL A 89 -21.36 0.92 19.04
C VAL A 89 -20.93 -0.04 17.94
N ILE A 90 -20.61 -1.30 18.29
CA ILE A 90 -20.18 -2.32 17.33
C ILE A 90 -21.28 -2.54 16.30
N LYS A 91 -22.52 -2.84 16.71
CA LYS A 91 -23.65 -3.08 15.79
C LYS A 91 -23.89 -1.87 14.89
N ASN A 92 -23.92 -0.65 15.44
CA ASN A 92 -24.20 0.56 14.66
C ASN A 92 -23.09 0.91 13.67
N SER A 93 -21.84 0.55 13.96
CA SER A 93 -20.71 0.77 13.07
C SER A 93 -20.60 -0.25 11.93
N ILE A 94 -21.48 -1.26 11.86
CA ILE A 94 -21.51 -2.23 10.76
C ILE A 94 -22.52 -1.80 9.71
N SER A 95 -22.13 -1.85 8.43
CA SER A 95 -23.03 -1.54 7.31
C SER A 95 -24.28 -2.42 7.34
N VAL A 96 -25.44 -1.79 7.11
CA VAL A 96 -26.75 -2.49 7.11
C VAL A 96 -26.77 -3.63 6.10
N ALA A 97 -26.03 -3.52 4.99
CA ALA A 97 -25.97 -4.52 3.94
C ALA A 97 -25.38 -5.88 4.40
N ILE A 98 -24.54 -5.88 5.43
CA ILE A 98 -23.83 -7.08 5.90
C ILE A 98 -24.17 -7.45 7.34
N ARG A 99 -24.76 -6.53 8.11
CA ARG A 99 -25.09 -6.72 9.53
C ARG A 99 -25.97 -7.95 9.77
N GLY A 100 -26.94 -8.20 8.90
CA GLY A 100 -27.87 -9.34 9.02
C GLY A 100 -27.23 -10.71 8.79
N ALA A 101 -26.03 -10.78 8.23
CA ALA A 101 -25.30 -12.04 8.04
C ALA A 101 -24.51 -12.47 9.30
N ILE A 102 -24.41 -11.61 10.31
CA ILE A 102 -23.63 -11.84 11.53
C ILE A 102 -24.58 -12.39 12.61
N PRO A 103 -24.31 -13.57 13.19
CA PRO A 103 -25.11 -14.10 14.31
C PRO A 103 -25.22 -13.09 15.46
N ASP A 104 -26.38 -13.01 16.09
CA ASP A 104 -26.60 -12.10 17.20
C ASP A 104 -26.00 -12.64 18.52
N SER A 105 -25.69 -11.73 19.45
CA SER A 105 -25.23 -12.05 20.80
C SER A 105 -25.57 -10.94 21.79
N GLU A 106 -25.88 -11.33 23.03
CA GLU A 106 -26.06 -10.42 24.17
C GLU A 106 -24.73 -10.03 24.83
N ASN A 107 -23.61 -10.65 24.43
CA ASN A 107 -22.28 -10.33 24.91
C ASN A 107 -21.47 -9.63 23.80
N ALA A 108 -20.93 -8.45 24.09
CA ALA A 108 -20.18 -7.62 23.15
C ALA A 108 -18.90 -8.31 22.63
N LYS A 109 -18.19 -9.02 23.51
CA LYS A 109 -16.96 -9.75 23.17
C LYS A 109 -17.29 -10.89 22.20
N THR A 110 -18.31 -11.69 22.51
CA THR A 110 -18.79 -12.76 21.63
C THR A 110 -19.31 -12.23 20.30
N TYR A 111 -20.08 -11.12 20.30
CA TYR A 111 -20.54 -10.51 19.06
C TYR A 111 -19.36 -10.05 18.19
N LEU A 112 -18.34 -9.41 18.78
CA LEU A 112 -17.15 -9.00 18.05
C LEU A 112 -16.37 -10.18 17.46
N GLU A 113 -16.32 -11.32 18.16
CA GLU A 113 -15.73 -12.56 17.66
C GLU A 113 -16.50 -13.12 16.45
N TYR A 114 -17.85 -13.07 16.47
CA TYR A 114 -18.65 -13.46 15.31
C TYR A 114 -18.43 -12.54 14.11
N VAL A 115 -18.31 -11.23 14.34
CA VAL A 115 -17.91 -10.30 13.28
C VAL A 115 -16.54 -10.75 12.75
N GLU A 116 -15.55 -10.94 13.61
CA GLU A 116 -14.19 -11.35 13.21
C GLU A 116 -14.16 -12.64 12.36
N GLU A 117 -14.95 -13.65 12.74
CA GLU A 117 -15.07 -14.91 12.01
C GLU A 117 -15.52 -14.71 10.55
N GLN A 118 -16.51 -13.84 10.31
CA GLN A 118 -17.03 -13.57 8.97
C GLN A 118 -15.98 -12.98 8.01
N PHE A 119 -14.93 -12.34 8.55
CA PHE A 119 -13.89 -11.68 7.74
C PHE A 119 -12.56 -12.43 7.72
N LYS A 120 -12.42 -13.57 8.41
CA LYS A 120 -11.18 -14.37 8.42
C LYS A 120 -10.74 -14.79 7.01
N GLY A 121 -11.69 -15.21 6.16
CA GLY A 121 -11.40 -15.63 4.77
C GLY A 121 -10.85 -14.48 3.91
N THR A 122 -11.51 -13.32 3.95
CA THR A 122 -11.10 -12.12 3.22
C THR A 122 -9.74 -11.60 3.71
N SER A 123 -9.52 -11.63 5.03
CA SER A 123 -8.26 -11.22 5.65
C SER A 123 -7.08 -12.05 5.14
N LYS A 124 -7.21 -13.38 5.05
CA LYS A 124 -6.15 -14.25 4.51
C LYS A 124 -5.80 -13.96 3.05
N ALA A 125 -6.81 -13.73 2.20
CA ALA A 125 -6.59 -13.37 0.80
C ALA A 125 -5.93 -11.99 0.65
N HIS A 126 -6.35 -11.03 1.49
CA HIS A 126 -5.75 -9.70 1.53
C HIS A 126 -4.29 -9.75 2.01
N ALA A 127 -3.99 -10.47 3.09
CA ALA A 127 -2.64 -10.71 3.58
C ALA A 127 -1.75 -11.33 2.48
N SER A 128 -2.23 -12.37 1.80
CA SER A 128 -1.51 -13.02 0.70
C SER A 128 -1.20 -12.05 -0.44
N THR A 129 -2.19 -11.22 -0.81
CA THR A 129 -2.03 -10.18 -1.84
C THR A 129 -0.99 -9.14 -1.42
N LEU A 130 -1.01 -8.72 -0.15
CA LEU A 130 -0.08 -7.74 0.41
C LEU A 130 1.35 -8.28 0.46
N ILE A 131 1.53 -9.54 0.89
CA ILE A 131 2.82 -10.24 0.86
C ILE A 131 3.36 -10.33 -0.56
N LEU A 132 2.53 -10.76 -1.52
CA LEU A 132 2.94 -10.84 -2.92
C LEU A 132 3.34 -9.47 -3.48
N LYS A 133 2.55 -8.43 -3.17
CA LYS A 133 2.86 -7.05 -3.56
C LYS A 133 4.18 -6.60 -2.95
N MET A 134 4.42 -6.89 -1.68
CA MET A 134 5.66 -6.57 -0.99
C MET A 134 6.86 -7.27 -1.64
N LEU A 135 6.78 -8.58 -1.91
CA LEU A 135 7.82 -9.39 -2.57
C LEU A 135 8.17 -8.92 -3.98
N THR A 136 7.16 -8.46 -4.72
CA THR A 136 7.32 -8.02 -6.12
C THR A 136 7.66 -6.54 -6.25
N SER A 137 7.48 -5.74 -5.19
CA SER A 137 7.82 -4.32 -5.17
C SER A 137 9.33 -4.11 -5.20
N LYS A 138 9.84 -3.67 -6.33
CA LYS A 138 11.22 -3.22 -6.50
C LYS A 138 11.25 -1.70 -6.64
N TYR A 139 12.30 -1.10 -6.11
CA TYR A 139 12.53 0.31 -6.33
C TYR A 139 12.88 0.54 -7.80
N ASP A 140 12.14 1.43 -8.47
CA ASP A 140 12.24 1.69 -9.91
C ASP A 140 13.43 2.59 -10.29
N GLY A 141 14.09 3.20 -9.29
CA GLY A 141 15.19 4.15 -9.52
C GLY A 141 14.75 5.53 -9.97
N VAL A 142 13.44 5.80 -10.04
CA VAL A 142 12.87 7.07 -10.53
C VAL A 142 11.94 7.70 -9.52
N SER A 143 11.08 6.92 -8.88
CA SER A 143 10.34 7.35 -7.69
C SER A 143 11.32 7.77 -6.58
N GLY A 144 10.89 8.58 -5.61
CA GLY A 144 11.77 8.92 -4.49
C GLY A 144 12.03 7.69 -3.62
N ILE A 145 13.28 7.39 -3.28
CA ILE A 145 13.63 6.22 -2.47
C ILE A 145 12.93 6.24 -1.09
N ARG A 146 12.76 7.42 -0.50
CA ARG A 146 12.01 7.59 0.75
C ARG A 146 10.55 7.17 0.59
N GLU A 147 9.92 7.50 -0.53
CA GLU A 147 8.54 7.12 -0.81
C GLU A 147 8.41 5.59 -0.96
N HIS A 148 9.35 4.96 -1.65
CA HIS A 148 9.42 3.50 -1.75
C HIS A 148 9.53 2.84 -0.37
N ILE A 149 10.44 3.33 0.49
CA ILE A 149 10.60 2.82 1.87
C ILE A 149 9.31 3.00 2.67
N MET A 150 8.66 4.16 2.60
CA MET A 150 7.41 4.41 3.32
C MET A 150 6.28 3.48 2.86
N LYS A 151 6.18 3.17 1.55
CA LYS A 151 5.23 2.18 1.03
C LYS A 151 5.50 0.78 1.58
N MET A 152 6.77 0.39 1.68
CA MET A 152 7.17 -0.91 2.24
C MET A 152 6.81 -1.00 3.74
N SER A 153 7.05 0.07 4.50
CA SER A 153 6.66 0.17 5.92
C SER A 153 5.15 0.14 6.12
N ASP A 154 4.38 0.83 5.29
CA ASP A 154 2.91 0.80 5.32
C ASP A 154 2.37 -0.62 5.08
N MET A 155 2.92 -1.35 4.10
CA MET A 155 2.55 -2.75 3.88
C MET A 155 2.91 -3.63 5.09
N SER A 156 4.07 -3.42 5.72
CA SER A 156 4.47 -4.12 6.94
C SER A 156 3.51 -3.86 8.10
N ASN A 157 3.08 -2.61 8.29
CA ASN A 157 2.13 -2.24 9.35
C ASN A 157 0.74 -2.84 9.12
N LYS A 158 0.28 -2.89 7.86
CA LYS A 158 -0.95 -3.59 7.49
C LYS A 158 -0.88 -5.09 7.75
N LEU A 159 0.28 -5.72 7.53
CA LEU A 159 0.47 -7.13 7.90
C LEU A 159 0.43 -7.32 9.43
N LYS A 160 1.02 -6.40 10.19
CA LYS A 160 0.94 -6.42 11.66
C LYS A 160 -0.51 -6.36 12.18
N SER A 161 -1.39 -5.57 11.57
CA SER A 161 -2.81 -5.51 11.95
C SER A 161 -3.61 -6.78 11.60
N MET A 162 -3.00 -7.71 10.86
CA MET A 162 -3.51 -9.05 10.54
C MET A 162 -2.77 -10.16 11.33
N ASP A 163 -2.10 -9.80 12.43
CA ASP A 163 -1.31 -10.73 13.27
C ASP A 163 -0.12 -11.37 12.53
N MET A 164 0.41 -10.67 11.51
CA MET A 164 1.57 -11.08 10.72
C MET A 164 2.71 -10.06 10.88
N GLU A 165 3.16 -9.87 12.12
CA GLU A 165 4.20 -8.89 12.43
C GLU A 165 5.54 -9.25 11.76
N ILE A 166 6.10 -8.27 11.05
CA ILE A 166 7.44 -8.35 10.46
C ILE A 166 8.40 -7.61 11.38
N SER A 167 9.48 -8.29 11.79
CA SER A 167 10.51 -7.64 12.59
C SER A 167 11.23 -6.54 11.83
N GLU A 168 11.62 -5.48 12.53
CA GLU A 168 12.30 -4.33 11.91
C GLU A 168 13.54 -4.75 11.12
N GLY A 169 14.37 -5.63 11.67
CA GLY A 169 15.56 -6.15 11.00
C GLY A 169 15.23 -6.90 9.70
N PHE A 170 14.14 -7.68 9.67
CA PHE A 170 13.71 -8.33 8.43
C PHE A 170 13.26 -7.31 7.40
N LEU A 171 12.47 -6.30 7.81
CA LEU A 171 12.01 -5.24 6.91
C LEU A 171 13.18 -4.48 6.28
N VAL A 172 14.21 -4.14 7.07
CA VAL A 172 15.43 -3.48 6.59
C VAL A 172 16.12 -4.33 5.51
N HIS A 173 16.40 -5.60 5.79
CA HIS A 173 16.99 -6.51 4.81
C HIS A 173 16.12 -6.65 3.56
N PHE A 174 14.80 -6.73 3.75
CA PHE A 174 13.87 -6.86 2.65
C PHE A 174 13.90 -5.64 1.73
N ILE A 175 13.88 -4.44 2.28
CA ILE A 175 14.02 -3.19 1.52
C ILE A 175 15.37 -3.17 0.79
N MET A 176 16.47 -3.57 1.44
CA MET A 176 17.78 -3.67 0.78
C MET A 176 17.76 -4.60 -0.43
N THR A 177 17.04 -5.73 -0.38
CA THR A 177 16.86 -6.62 -1.54
C THR A 177 15.95 -6.05 -2.63
N SER A 178 15.13 -5.05 -2.31
CA SER A 178 14.25 -4.38 -3.27
C SER A 178 14.96 -3.32 -4.13
N LEU A 179 16.14 -2.85 -3.70
CA LEU A 179 16.91 -1.83 -4.41
C LEU A 179 17.52 -2.38 -5.71
N PRO A 180 17.61 -1.57 -6.78
CA PRO A 180 18.17 -1.98 -8.06
C PRO A 180 19.69 -2.15 -8.01
N ALA A 181 20.27 -2.69 -9.09
CA ALA A 181 21.70 -2.97 -9.19
C ALA A 181 22.60 -1.74 -9.08
N SER A 182 22.07 -0.53 -9.34
CA SER A 182 22.81 0.72 -9.13
C SER A 182 23.20 0.96 -7.67
N TYR A 183 22.46 0.38 -6.72
CA TYR A 183 22.79 0.41 -5.28
C TYR A 183 23.77 -0.71 -4.88
N GLY A 184 24.44 -1.37 -5.83
CA GLY A 184 25.39 -2.45 -5.55
C GLY A 184 26.46 -2.08 -4.50
N PRO A 185 27.21 -0.97 -4.66
CA PRO A 185 28.19 -0.51 -3.68
C PRO A 185 27.58 -0.24 -2.30
N PHE A 186 26.39 0.37 -2.27
CA PHE A 186 25.64 0.64 -1.05
C PHE A 186 25.27 -0.65 -0.28
N LYS A 187 24.80 -1.68 -0.99
CA LYS A 187 24.50 -3.00 -0.40
C LYS A 187 25.75 -3.68 0.16
N ILE A 188 26.88 -3.56 -0.53
CA ILE A 188 28.16 -4.11 -0.06
C ILE A 188 28.55 -3.42 1.26
N ASN A 189 28.49 -2.09 1.31
CA ASN A 189 28.78 -1.33 2.53
C ASN A 189 27.89 -1.78 3.70
N TYR A 190 26.58 -1.87 3.50
CA TYR A 190 25.65 -2.38 4.53
C TYR A 190 26.03 -3.80 4.99
N ASN A 191 26.28 -4.73 4.07
CA ASN A 191 26.61 -6.12 4.41
C ASN A 191 27.93 -6.27 5.16
N THR A 192 28.87 -5.33 4.99
CA THR A 192 30.16 -5.33 5.70
C THR A 192 30.07 -4.76 7.12
N GLN A 193 28.99 -4.04 7.45
CA GLN A 193 28.79 -3.50 8.78
C GLN A 193 28.27 -4.57 9.73
N LYS A 194 28.80 -4.59 10.95
CA LYS A 194 28.36 -5.52 12.01
C LYS A 194 27.08 -5.04 12.70
N GLU A 195 26.88 -3.73 12.73
CA GLU A 195 25.71 -3.11 13.34
C GLU A 195 24.50 -3.22 12.42
N LYS A 196 23.34 -3.46 13.03
CA LYS A 196 22.07 -3.52 12.29
C LYS A 196 21.50 -2.11 12.22
N TRP A 197 21.12 -1.68 11.03
CA TRP A 197 20.41 -0.43 10.87
C TRP A 197 18.98 -0.53 11.37
N THR A 198 18.52 0.56 11.98
CA THR A 198 17.11 0.90 12.19
C THR A 198 16.49 1.38 10.89
N MET A 199 15.15 1.47 10.85
CA MET A 199 14.43 2.06 9.73
C MET A 199 14.80 3.52 9.48
N SER A 200 15.05 4.29 10.55
CA SER A 200 15.46 5.69 10.46
C SER A 200 16.82 5.85 9.77
N GLU A 201 17.79 5.02 10.16
CA GLU A 201 19.12 4.99 9.55
C GLU A 201 19.06 4.53 8.09
N LEU A 202 18.29 3.48 7.80
CA LEU A 202 18.09 3.01 6.43
C LEU A 202 17.55 4.13 5.53
N ILE A 203 16.53 4.88 5.98
CA ILE A 203 15.97 5.99 5.21
C ILE A 203 17.03 7.06 4.96
N ALA A 204 17.78 7.47 5.99
CA ALA A 204 18.81 8.50 5.86
C ALA A 204 19.89 8.09 4.86
N MET A 205 20.42 6.87 5.01
CA MET A 205 21.49 6.34 4.18
C MET A 205 21.03 6.12 2.73
N CYS A 206 19.81 5.62 2.51
CA CYS A 206 19.27 5.45 1.17
C CYS A 206 19.04 6.79 0.44
N VAL A 207 18.57 7.82 1.15
CA VAL A 207 18.37 9.16 0.57
C VAL A 207 19.71 9.79 0.19
N GLN A 208 20.72 9.66 1.05
CA GLN A 208 22.07 10.14 0.75
C GLN A 208 22.66 9.44 -0.48
N GLU A 209 22.48 8.12 -0.59
CA GLU A 209 22.95 7.35 -1.75
C GLU A 209 22.20 7.72 -3.03
N GLU A 210 20.88 7.96 -2.95
CA GLU A 210 20.10 8.44 -4.10
C GLU A 210 20.66 9.77 -4.63
N GLU A 211 21.01 10.71 -3.75
CA GLU A 211 21.59 12.00 -4.14
C GLU A 211 22.98 11.84 -4.76
N ARG A 212 23.83 10.99 -4.18
CA ARG A 212 25.14 10.65 -4.75
C ARG A 212 24.99 10.08 -6.16
N LEU A 213 24.04 9.16 -6.36
CA LEU A 213 23.77 8.54 -7.67
C LEU A 213 23.23 9.55 -8.69
N LYS A 214 22.46 10.56 -8.29
CA LYS A 214 22.02 11.66 -9.17
C LYS A 214 23.19 12.51 -9.63
N VAL A 215 24.14 12.81 -8.74
CA VAL A 215 25.35 13.60 -9.06
C VAL A 215 26.30 12.84 -9.97
N GLU A 216 26.44 11.53 -9.80
CA GLU A 216 27.29 10.66 -10.64
C GLU A 216 26.65 10.27 -11.98
N ARG A 217 25.32 10.40 -12.09
CA ARG A 217 24.56 10.25 -13.33
C ARG A 217 23.82 11.54 -13.67
N PRO A 218 24.55 12.66 -13.92
CA PRO A 218 23.92 13.74 -14.64
C PRO A 218 23.55 13.17 -16.01
N ASP A 219 22.36 13.52 -16.53
CA ASP A 219 21.93 13.16 -17.88
C ASP A 219 23.14 13.16 -18.83
N VAL A 220 23.45 12.00 -19.41
CA VAL A 220 24.66 11.78 -20.22
C VAL A 220 24.52 12.58 -21.51
N ALA A 221 24.79 13.87 -21.41
CA ALA A 221 24.85 14.85 -22.47
C ALA A 221 26.09 15.73 -22.29
N HIS A 222 27.20 15.18 -21.79
CA HIS A 222 28.51 15.80 -21.91
C HIS A 222 29.64 14.77 -21.78
N LEU A 223 29.89 14.01 -22.84
CA LEU A 223 31.24 13.52 -23.15
C LEU A 223 31.28 13.05 -24.60
N THR A 224 31.82 13.87 -25.51
CA THR A 224 32.58 13.44 -26.71
C THR A 224 33.06 14.65 -27.51
N THR A 225 33.92 15.45 -26.88
CA THR A 225 35.00 16.17 -27.58
C THR A 225 36.18 16.08 -26.62
N THR A 226 37.11 15.14 -26.80
CA THR A 226 38.30 15.41 -27.60
C THR A 226 38.86 14.13 -28.22
N ASN A 227 39.23 14.27 -29.50
CA ASN A 227 39.99 13.29 -30.27
C ASN A 227 41.39 13.08 -29.67
N SER A 228 41.85 11.83 -29.60
CA SER A 228 43.27 11.48 -29.74
C SER A 228 43.47 10.03 -30.18
N LYS A 229 43.70 9.89 -31.50
CA LYS A 229 44.72 9.04 -32.16
C LYS A 229 44.78 7.54 -31.82
N LYS A 230 44.16 6.74 -32.70
CA LYS A 230 44.80 5.75 -33.59
C LYS A 230 46.07 5.04 -33.05
N ARG A 231 45.98 3.74 -32.74
CA ARG A 231 47.05 2.76 -33.00
C ARG A 231 46.50 1.34 -33.18
N LYS A 232 47.27 0.56 -33.92
CA LYS A 232 46.96 -0.60 -34.78
C LYS A 232 47.67 -1.85 -34.24
N GLY A 233 47.11 -3.04 -34.50
CA GLY A 233 47.75 -4.37 -34.31
C GLY A 233 47.32 -5.06 -33.00
N ASN A 234 47.17 -6.39 -32.89
CA ASN A 234 47.64 -7.51 -33.71
C ASN A 234 46.79 -8.78 -33.43
N ARG A 235 46.86 -9.75 -34.35
CA ARG A 235 46.26 -11.09 -34.28
C ARG A 235 46.95 -12.01 -33.25
N GLN A 236 46.19 -13.00 -32.74
CA GLN A 236 46.48 -14.45 -32.58
C GLN A 236 45.61 -14.99 -31.42
N GLY A 237 44.70 -15.95 -31.63
CA GLY A 237 44.94 -17.42 -31.58
C GLY A 237 44.63 -17.94 -30.16
N GLY A 238 43.90 -19.01 -29.85
CA GLY A 238 43.23 -20.10 -30.57
C GLY A 238 42.52 -21.02 -29.52
N GLY A 239 41.84 -22.08 -29.98
CA GLY A 239 41.31 -23.21 -29.17
C GLY A 239 39.77 -23.29 -29.13
N LYS A 240 39.10 -24.10 -29.99
CA LYS A 240 38.64 -25.51 -29.80
C LYS A 240 37.87 -25.73 -28.48
N GLY A 241 36.65 -26.29 -28.41
CA GLY A 241 35.82 -26.98 -29.41
C GLY A 241 34.42 -27.38 -28.87
N ASN A 242 33.56 -27.74 -29.84
CA ASN A 242 32.40 -28.65 -29.91
C ASN A 242 31.18 -28.68 -28.95
N ILE A 243 30.02 -28.48 -29.61
CA ILE A 243 28.74 -29.25 -29.62
C ILE A 243 27.92 -29.24 -28.31
N SER A 244 26.71 -28.66 -28.28
CA SER A 244 25.47 -29.38 -28.63
C SER A 244 24.28 -28.46 -28.94
N LYS A 245 23.55 -28.77 -30.02
CA LYS A 245 22.20 -28.27 -30.34
C LYS A 245 21.19 -29.29 -29.82
N VAL A 246 20.11 -28.86 -29.12
CA VAL A 246 18.66 -29.05 -29.45
C VAL A 246 17.81 -28.06 -28.57
N PRO A 247 16.49 -27.86 -28.74
CA PRO A 247 15.89 -26.70 -29.42
C PRO A 247 15.10 -25.74 -28.50
N LYS A 248 14.97 -24.47 -28.92
CA LYS A 248 14.04 -23.51 -28.30
C LYS A 248 12.65 -23.60 -28.96
N ILE A 249 11.64 -23.92 -28.15
CA ILE A 249 10.23 -23.70 -28.44
C ILE A 249 9.83 -22.35 -27.83
N GLY A 250 9.08 -21.53 -28.58
CA GLY A 250 8.32 -20.40 -28.01
C GLY A 250 8.48 -19.05 -28.72
N ALA A 251 7.79 -18.91 -29.85
CA ALA A 251 7.25 -17.70 -30.48
C ALA A 251 7.79 -16.30 -30.06
N SER A 252 8.53 -15.64 -30.94
CA SER A 252 8.65 -14.18 -30.92
C SER A 252 7.52 -13.56 -31.75
N VAL A 253 6.72 -12.73 -31.08
CA VAL A 253 5.85 -11.76 -31.76
C VAL A 253 6.77 -10.79 -32.48
N SER A 254 6.74 -10.78 -33.82
CA SER A 254 7.54 -9.86 -34.63
C SER A 254 7.16 -8.42 -34.29
N SER A 255 8.00 -7.72 -33.55
CA SER A 255 7.85 -6.29 -33.33
C SER A 255 8.08 -5.57 -34.67
N GLY A 256 7.00 -5.03 -35.23
CA GLY A 256 7.05 -4.21 -36.44
C GLY A 256 8.00 -3.01 -36.32
N PRO A 257 8.19 -2.26 -37.41
CA PRO A 257 9.13 -1.15 -37.46
C PRO A 257 8.93 -0.16 -36.30
N TYR A 258 10.01 0.13 -35.57
CA TYR A 258 10.01 1.02 -34.40
C TYR A 258 11.04 2.14 -34.59
N CYS A 259 10.61 3.38 -34.40
CA CYS A 259 11.45 4.55 -34.55
C CYS A 259 12.15 4.87 -33.22
N LYS A 260 13.49 4.76 -33.17
CA LYS A 260 14.27 5.09 -31.98
C LYS A 260 14.31 6.59 -31.64
N PHE A 261 13.98 7.46 -32.60
CA PHE A 261 13.98 8.92 -32.39
C PHE A 261 12.69 9.42 -31.75
N CYS A 262 11.53 9.12 -32.35
CA CYS A 262 10.24 9.57 -31.82
C CYS A 262 9.54 8.53 -30.92
N ARG A 263 10.10 7.32 -30.80
CA ARG A 263 9.59 6.20 -29.99
C ARG A 263 8.21 5.67 -30.40
N PHE A 264 7.77 5.94 -31.64
CA PHE A 264 6.52 5.40 -32.21
C PHE A 264 6.76 4.14 -33.06
N LYS A 265 5.80 3.22 -33.03
CA LYS A 265 5.72 2.04 -33.92
C LYS A 265 5.13 2.44 -35.28
N GLY A 266 5.48 1.73 -36.34
CA GLY A 266 4.97 1.91 -37.70
C GLY A 266 5.99 2.45 -38.73
N HIS A 267 7.18 2.90 -38.32
CA HIS A 267 8.24 3.36 -39.23
C HIS A 267 9.64 3.26 -38.59
N TYR A 268 10.69 3.22 -39.41
CA TYR A 268 12.08 3.28 -38.91
C TYR A 268 12.53 4.74 -38.73
N GLN A 269 13.56 4.97 -37.91
CA GLN A 269 14.09 6.33 -37.66
C GLN A 269 14.43 7.12 -38.95
N ARG A 270 14.92 6.44 -39.99
CA ARG A 270 15.20 7.02 -41.32
C ARG A 270 13.96 7.59 -42.03
N GLU A 271 12.78 7.08 -41.72
CA GLU A 271 11.49 7.49 -42.29
C GLU A 271 10.78 8.52 -41.38
N CYS A 272 11.35 8.85 -40.21
CA CYS A 272 10.71 9.73 -39.24
C CYS A 272 10.75 11.20 -39.68
N PRO A 273 9.59 11.87 -39.86
CA PRO A 273 9.54 13.28 -40.24
C PRO A 273 10.21 14.19 -39.21
N LYS A 274 10.05 13.89 -37.92
CA LYS A 274 10.69 14.65 -36.82
C LYS A 274 12.21 14.52 -36.86
N PHE A 275 12.74 13.35 -37.24
CA PHE A 275 14.19 13.13 -37.36
C PHE A 275 14.77 13.91 -38.54
N LYS A 276 14.09 13.89 -39.71
CA LYS A 276 14.51 14.66 -40.89
C LYS A 276 14.49 16.17 -40.63
N ALA A 277 13.44 16.68 -39.98
CA ALA A 277 13.37 18.08 -39.59
C ALA A 277 14.47 18.48 -38.59
N TRP A 278 14.80 17.60 -37.64
CA TRP A 278 15.90 17.80 -36.69
C TRP A 278 17.27 17.85 -37.39
N LEU A 279 17.53 16.99 -38.38
CA LEU A 279 18.76 17.01 -39.18
C LEU A 279 18.90 18.32 -39.98
N ASN A 280 17.82 18.77 -40.64
CA ASN A 280 17.80 20.04 -41.37
C ASN A 280 18.11 21.23 -40.45
N LYS A 281 17.52 21.26 -39.24
CA LYS A 281 17.77 22.32 -38.24
C LYS A 281 19.22 22.31 -37.73
N LYS A 282 19.90 21.17 -37.78
CA LYS A 282 21.30 21.01 -37.36
C LYS A 282 22.31 21.14 -38.50
N GLY A 283 21.86 21.38 -39.74
CA GLY A 283 22.73 21.45 -40.91
C GLY A 283 23.41 20.12 -41.24
N ILE A 284 22.88 18.99 -40.76
CA ILE A 284 23.46 17.66 -40.98
C ILE A 284 22.83 17.09 -42.26
N PRO A 285 23.62 16.80 -43.31
CA PRO A 285 23.07 16.22 -44.54
C PRO A 285 22.50 14.83 -44.26
N PHE A 286 21.24 14.61 -44.65
CA PHE A 286 20.60 13.31 -44.54
C PHE A 286 21.19 12.36 -45.59
N ASN A 287 21.91 11.33 -45.14
CA ASN A 287 22.42 10.28 -46.01
C ASN A 287 21.47 9.05 -45.96
N PRO A 288 20.71 8.77 -47.03
CA PRO A 288 19.76 7.64 -47.07
C PRO A 288 20.43 6.26 -47.16
N ASP A 289 21.76 6.19 -47.36
CA ASP A 289 22.48 4.95 -47.66
C ASP A 289 23.35 4.43 -46.51
N ILE A 290 23.30 5.06 -45.33
CA ILE A 290 23.96 4.52 -44.12
C ILE A 290 23.26 3.23 -43.70
N GLY A 291 23.83 2.09 -44.11
CA GLY A 291 23.39 0.75 -43.74
C GLY A 291 22.77 -0.10 -44.85
N LYS A 292 22.75 0.36 -46.12
CA LYS A 292 22.42 -0.55 -47.23
C LYS A 292 23.60 -1.49 -47.49
N LYS A 293 23.48 -2.76 -47.12
CA LYS A 293 24.34 -3.81 -47.71
C LYS A 293 24.04 -3.83 -49.22
N ALA A 294 25.07 -3.70 -50.04
CA ALA A 294 24.98 -3.94 -51.47
C ALA A 294 24.37 -5.33 -51.70
N LYS A 295 23.33 -5.41 -52.52
CA LYS A 295 22.90 -6.68 -53.11
C LYS A 295 23.95 -7.02 -54.17
N SER A 296 24.72 -8.07 -53.94
CA SER A 296 25.53 -8.71 -54.98
C SER A 296 24.58 -9.46 -55.91
N ASP A 297 24.71 -9.19 -57.21
CA ASP A 297 24.14 -10.00 -58.30
C ASP A 297 24.66 -11.45 -58.28
#